data_AF-A0A498NYK3-F1
#
_entry.id   AF-A0A498NYK3-F1
#
_cell.length_a   1.000
_cell.length_b   1.000
_cell.length_c   1.000
_cell.angle_alpha   90.00
_cell.angle_beta   90.00
_cell.angle_gamma   90.00
#
_symmetry.space_group_name_H-M   'P 1'
#
loop_
_entity.id
_entity.type
_entity.pdbx_description
1 polymer ?
#
loop_
_entity_poly.entity_id
_entity_poly.type
_entity_poly.pdbx_seq_one_letter_code
_entity_poly.pdbx_strand_id
1 'polypeptide(L)'
;MRGIEVIWAEQQIAKRRRKRDIHAEPTDPKFPQQWYLYNPSHGDLNVKEAWSQGFTGRGVVVTILDDGIEKDHPDLARNYVSHPFPQNDPDASYDVNDRDPDPQPRYTQLNDNRHGTRCAGEVAAAANNGVCGVGVAYNAKIGGVRMLDGEVTDVVEAQSLSLNSQHIHIYSASWGPEDDGKTVDGPAKLAKEAFLQGVTEGRGGLGSIFVWASGNGGRERDSCNCDGYTNSIYTLSISSTTQYGNVPWYSEACSSTLATTYSSGNLNEKQIVRSYVQTDLHTCLA
;
A
#
# COMPACT_ATOMS: atom_id res chain seq x y z
N MET A 1 -0.50 -77.07 16.09
CA MET A 1 -1.09 -75.85 15.48
C MET A 1 -0.34 -74.67 16.05
N ARG A 2 0.34 -73.86 15.23
CA ARG A 2 1.04 -72.66 15.73
C ARG A 2 -0.03 -71.60 16.06
N GLY A 3 -0.05 -71.17 17.31
CA GLY A 3 -0.95 -70.11 17.77
C GLY A 3 -0.62 -68.79 17.06
N ILE A 4 -1.64 -68.02 16.70
CA ILE A 4 -1.47 -66.72 16.08
C ILE A 4 -0.87 -65.78 17.14
N GLU A 5 0.32 -65.26 16.88
CA GLU A 5 1.00 -64.29 17.72
C GLU A 5 0.67 -62.87 17.21
N VAL A 6 -0.03 -62.09 18.03
CA VAL A 6 -0.34 -60.69 17.72
C VAL A 6 0.86 -59.83 18.09
N ILE A 7 1.63 -59.47 17.07
CA ILE A 7 2.88 -58.70 17.19
C ILE A 7 2.67 -57.21 17.54
N TRP A 8 1.48 -56.66 17.28
CA TRP A 8 1.14 -55.28 17.67
C TRP A 8 -0.37 -55.04 17.66
N ALA A 9 -0.83 -54.22 18.60
CA ALA A 9 -2.16 -53.64 18.62
C ALA A 9 -2.09 -52.23 19.23
N GLU A 10 -2.80 -51.27 18.64
CA GLU A 10 -2.98 -49.93 19.20
C GLU A 10 -4.45 -49.52 19.13
N GLN A 11 -4.95 -49.01 20.24
CA GLN A 11 -6.30 -48.46 20.32
C GLN A 11 -6.39 -47.17 19.50
N GLN A 12 -7.29 -47.16 18.53
CA GLN A 12 -7.51 -45.98 17.70
C GLN A 12 -8.28 -44.92 18.50
N ILE A 13 -7.67 -43.73 18.65
CA ILE A 13 -8.33 -42.55 19.20
C ILE A 13 -8.79 -41.67 18.04
N ALA A 14 -10.05 -41.25 18.07
CA ALA A 14 -10.60 -40.31 17.10
C ALA A 14 -9.79 -39.00 17.14
N LYS A 15 -8.99 -38.76 16.10
CA LYS A 15 -8.24 -37.50 15.96
C LYS A 15 -9.16 -36.45 15.35
N ARG A 16 -9.27 -35.30 16.00
CA ARG A 16 -9.95 -34.13 15.45
C ARG A 16 -9.12 -33.60 14.28
N ARG A 17 -9.56 -33.86 13.05
CA ARG A 17 -8.92 -33.39 11.82
C ARG A 17 -9.92 -32.51 11.08
N ARG A 18 -9.52 -31.30 10.69
CA ARG A 18 -10.27 -30.47 9.75
C ARG A 18 -9.69 -30.66 8.35
N LYS A 19 -10.54 -30.64 7.33
CA LYS A 19 -10.11 -30.44 5.96
C LYS A 19 -9.35 -29.10 5.93
N ARG A 20 -8.18 -29.05 5.30
CA ARG A 20 -7.52 -27.77 5.01
C ARG A 20 -8.29 -27.16 3.84
N ASP A 21 -9.48 -26.63 4.10
CA ASP A 21 -10.10 -25.73 3.13
C ASP A 21 -9.34 -24.41 3.19
N ILE A 22 -9.04 -23.90 1.98
CA ILE A 22 -7.70 -23.45 1.58
C ILE A 22 -7.49 -21.95 1.86
N HIS A 23 -8.53 -21.20 2.22
CA HIS A 23 -8.46 -19.80 2.64
C HIS A 23 -9.73 -19.45 3.43
N ALA A 24 -9.59 -18.81 4.59
CA ALA A 24 -10.72 -18.25 5.33
C ALA A 24 -10.72 -16.74 5.08
N GLU A 25 -11.91 -16.19 4.81
CA GLU A 25 -12.08 -14.75 4.62
C GLU A 25 -11.66 -13.98 5.89
N PRO A 26 -11.04 -12.79 5.73
CA PRO A 26 -10.72 -11.92 6.85
C PRO A 26 -11.92 -11.66 7.77
N THR A 27 -11.71 -11.74 9.08
CA THR A 27 -12.77 -11.55 10.10
C THR A 27 -12.91 -10.10 10.56
N ASP A 28 -12.20 -9.17 9.94
CA ASP A 28 -12.09 -7.79 10.37
C ASP A 28 -13.41 -7.03 10.19
N PRO A 29 -13.81 -6.16 11.15
CA PRO A 29 -15.16 -5.61 11.23
C PRO A 29 -15.56 -4.78 10.01
N LYS A 30 -14.59 -4.17 9.31
CA LYS A 30 -14.80 -3.35 8.11
C LYS A 30 -14.51 -4.07 6.80
N PHE A 31 -14.03 -5.30 6.81
CA PHE A 31 -13.82 -6.08 5.58
C PHE A 31 -15.09 -6.16 4.71
N PRO A 32 -16.32 -6.35 5.25
CA PRO A 32 -17.54 -6.33 4.44
C PRO A 32 -17.83 -5.00 3.74
N GLN A 33 -17.21 -3.89 4.18
CA GLN A 33 -17.32 -2.59 3.52
C GLN A 33 -16.23 -2.35 2.47
N GLN A 34 -15.16 -3.15 2.44
CA GLN A 34 -14.09 -3.09 1.44
C GLN A 34 -14.50 -3.74 0.11
N TRP A 35 -15.50 -3.13 -0.51
CA TRP A 35 -16.14 -3.58 -1.74
C TRP A 35 -15.15 -3.77 -2.91
N TYR A 36 -14.04 -3.04 -2.91
CA TYR A 36 -12.98 -3.15 -3.92
C TYR A 36 -12.11 -4.40 -3.74
N LEU A 37 -12.09 -5.03 -2.56
CA LEU A 37 -11.41 -6.31 -2.33
C LEU A 37 -12.34 -7.49 -2.58
N TYR A 38 -13.63 -7.32 -2.27
CA TYR A 38 -14.63 -8.34 -2.47
C TYR A 38 -16.03 -7.75 -2.71
N ASN A 39 -16.61 -8.14 -3.84
CA ASN A 39 -17.97 -7.83 -4.23
C ASN A 39 -18.65 -9.10 -4.77
N PRO A 40 -19.69 -9.63 -4.08
CA PRO A 40 -20.41 -10.83 -4.54
C PRO A 40 -21.02 -10.73 -5.94
N SER A 41 -21.27 -9.51 -6.43
CA SER A 41 -21.89 -9.25 -7.74
C SER A 41 -20.87 -9.07 -8.88
N HIS A 42 -19.57 -9.32 -8.62
CA HIS A 42 -18.44 -8.92 -9.48
C HIS A 42 -18.30 -7.38 -9.61
N GLY A 43 -17.08 -6.91 -9.89
CA GLY A 43 -16.71 -5.49 -9.81
C GLY A 43 -15.87 -5.19 -8.57
N ASP A 44 -14.76 -5.91 -8.45
CA ASP A 44 -13.73 -5.79 -7.43
C ASP A 44 -12.35 -6.09 -8.08
N LEU A 45 -11.28 -6.06 -7.29
CA LEU A 45 -9.92 -6.29 -7.76
C LEU A 45 -9.53 -7.78 -7.86
N ASN A 46 -10.47 -8.72 -7.63
CA ASN A 46 -10.24 -10.16 -7.70
C ASN A 46 -9.06 -10.63 -6.82
N VAL A 47 -8.94 -10.01 -5.63
CA VAL A 47 -7.82 -10.23 -4.70
C VAL A 47 -7.98 -11.54 -3.94
N LYS A 48 -9.22 -11.96 -3.66
CA LYS A 48 -9.51 -13.21 -2.95
C LYS A 48 -9.00 -14.44 -3.69
N GLU A 49 -8.96 -14.41 -5.01
CA GLU A 49 -8.42 -15.46 -5.86
C GLU A 49 -6.91 -15.61 -5.63
N ALA A 50 -6.18 -14.50 -5.47
CA ALA A 50 -4.76 -14.54 -5.11
C ALA A 50 -4.55 -15.04 -3.68
N TRP A 51 -5.38 -14.60 -2.73
CA TRP A 51 -5.35 -15.09 -1.35
C TRP A 51 -5.69 -16.58 -1.25
N SER A 52 -6.61 -17.08 -2.07
CA SER A 52 -6.99 -18.50 -2.15
C SER A 52 -5.86 -19.39 -2.65
N GLN A 53 -4.93 -18.82 -3.42
CA GLN A 53 -3.69 -19.46 -3.86
C GLN A 53 -2.55 -19.34 -2.83
N GLY A 54 -2.77 -18.65 -1.71
CA GLY A 54 -1.80 -18.48 -0.63
C GLY A 54 -0.92 -17.22 -0.76
N PHE A 55 -1.15 -16.36 -1.74
CA PHE A 55 -0.39 -15.12 -1.92
C PHE A 55 -1.01 -13.99 -1.11
N THR A 56 -0.29 -13.52 -0.09
CA THR A 56 -0.79 -12.49 0.86
C THR A 56 0.23 -11.37 1.11
N GLY A 57 1.27 -11.29 0.26
CA GLY A 57 2.35 -10.30 0.38
C GLY A 57 3.54 -10.71 1.25
N ARG A 58 3.51 -11.90 1.88
CA ARG A 58 4.60 -12.36 2.75
C ARG A 58 5.96 -12.31 2.05
N GLY A 59 6.91 -11.60 2.67
CA GLY A 59 8.28 -11.43 2.16
C GLY A 59 8.46 -10.24 1.22
N VAL A 60 7.38 -9.53 0.89
CA VAL A 60 7.43 -8.26 0.14
C VAL A 60 7.47 -7.09 1.12
N VAL A 61 8.27 -6.08 0.80
CA VAL A 61 8.41 -4.84 1.57
C VAL A 61 7.96 -3.68 0.68
N VAL A 62 6.99 -2.91 1.17
CA VAL A 62 6.44 -1.73 0.50
C VAL A 62 6.71 -0.50 1.36
N THR A 63 7.01 0.64 0.75
CA THR A 63 7.06 1.93 1.45
C THR A 63 6.13 2.95 0.79
N ILE A 64 5.52 3.80 1.63
CA ILE A 64 4.64 4.90 1.21
C ILE A 64 5.43 6.21 1.28
N LEU A 65 5.62 6.88 0.15
CA LEU A 65 6.35 8.16 0.08
C LEU A 65 5.34 9.32 0.20
N ASP A 66 5.14 9.87 1.40
CA ASP A 66 4.01 10.75 1.68
C ASP A 66 4.22 11.67 2.92
N ASP A 67 3.15 11.97 3.66
CA ASP A 67 3.10 12.83 4.84
C ASP A 67 3.44 12.12 6.18
N GLY A 68 3.88 10.87 6.09
CA GLY A 68 4.26 10.01 7.23
C GLY A 68 3.33 8.80 7.42
N ILE A 69 3.69 7.95 8.38
CA ILE A 69 2.95 6.73 8.72
C ILE A 69 2.80 6.60 10.24
N GLU A 70 1.57 6.45 10.72
CA GLU A 70 1.28 6.14 12.12
C GLU A 70 1.69 4.68 12.39
N LYS A 71 2.98 4.48 12.64
CA LYS A 71 3.61 3.16 12.78
C LYS A 71 3.05 2.33 13.94
N ASP A 72 2.47 3.01 14.92
CA ASP A 72 1.83 2.44 16.10
C ASP A 72 0.31 2.25 15.93
N HIS A 73 -0.27 2.57 14.76
CA HIS A 73 -1.67 2.28 14.47
C HIS A 73 -1.94 0.76 14.67
N PRO A 74 -2.98 0.35 15.43
CA PRO A 74 -3.19 -1.06 15.80
C PRO A 74 -3.30 -2.01 14.60
N ASP A 75 -3.73 -1.48 13.46
CA ASP A 75 -3.87 -2.22 12.21
C ASP A 75 -2.60 -2.25 11.34
N LEU A 76 -1.58 -1.46 11.66
CA LEU A 76 -0.31 -1.38 10.92
C LEU A 76 0.88 -1.92 11.72
N ALA A 77 0.88 -1.74 13.04
CA ALA A 77 2.01 -2.02 13.91
C ALA A 77 2.61 -3.44 13.76
N ARG A 78 1.77 -4.44 13.45
CA ARG A 78 2.23 -5.82 13.21
C ARG A 78 3.03 -5.97 11.91
N ASN A 79 2.66 -5.22 10.88
CA ASN A 79 3.26 -5.28 9.56
C ASN A 79 4.33 -4.22 9.35
N TYR A 80 4.38 -3.20 10.20
CA TYR A 80 5.40 -2.17 10.17
C TYR A 80 6.82 -2.77 10.29
N VAL A 81 7.75 -2.27 9.47
CA VAL A 81 9.19 -2.56 9.59
C VAL A 81 9.76 -1.62 10.64
N SER A 82 10.15 -2.15 11.80
CA SER A 82 10.72 -1.34 12.88
C SER A 82 12.18 -1.69 13.17
N HIS A 83 12.96 -0.64 13.35
CA HIS A 83 14.24 -0.69 14.06
C HIS A 83 13.99 -0.58 15.59
N PRO A 84 14.70 -1.32 16.48
CA PRO A 84 15.66 -2.40 16.29
C PRO A 84 15.17 -3.71 16.95
N PHE A 85 14.04 -4.32 16.56
CA PHE A 85 13.74 -5.68 17.03
C PHE A 85 12.98 -6.51 15.98
N PRO A 86 13.61 -7.55 15.39
CA PRO A 86 15.00 -7.98 15.54
C PRO A 86 15.95 -7.18 14.65
N GLN A 87 17.16 -6.94 15.15
CA GLN A 87 18.26 -6.07 14.69
C GLN A 87 18.81 -6.26 13.25
N ASN A 88 18.09 -6.97 12.38
CA ASN A 88 18.60 -7.43 11.09
C ASN A 88 17.70 -7.11 9.89
N ASP A 89 16.60 -6.35 10.06
CA ASP A 89 15.77 -5.91 8.94
C ASP A 89 16.14 -4.46 8.58
N PRO A 90 16.69 -4.18 7.38
CA PRO A 90 16.91 -2.81 6.93
C PRO A 90 15.60 -2.01 6.95
N ASP A 91 15.65 -0.71 7.25
CA ASP A 91 14.42 0.07 7.46
C ASP A 91 13.64 0.29 6.15
N ALA A 92 12.31 0.24 6.21
CA ALA A 92 11.44 0.65 5.11
C ALA A 92 10.92 2.08 5.29
N SER A 93 11.38 2.77 6.33
CA SER A 93 10.89 4.07 6.75
C SER A 93 12.02 5.06 7.03
N TYR A 94 11.72 6.35 6.87
CA TYR A 94 12.60 7.45 7.24
C TYR A 94 11.82 8.77 7.26
N ASP A 95 12.21 9.72 8.10
CA ASP A 95 11.73 11.10 8.05
C ASP A 95 12.76 11.98 7.33
N VAL A 96 12.45 12.38 6.11
CA VAL A 96 13.32 13.26 5.32
C VAL A 96 13.10 14.72 5.70
N ASN A 97 11.91 15.09 6.17
CA ASN A 97 11.59 16.45 6.59
C ASN A 97 12.40 16.85 7.83
N ASP A 98 12.43 16.01 8.86
CA ASP A 98 13.12 16.24 10.14
C ASP A 98 14.48 15.52 10.26
N ARG A 99 14.81 14.67 9.27
CA ARG A 99 16.10 13.97 9.10
C ARG A 99 16.41 12.98 10.22
N ASP A 100 15.43 12.17 10.56
CA ASP A 100 15.54 11.13 11.58
C ASP A 100 14.79 9.85 11.13
N PRO A 101 14.95 8.71 11.82
CA PRO A 101 14.35 7.45 11.36
C PRO A 101 12.86 7.31 11.69
N ASP A 102 12.22 8.26 12.38
CA ASP A 102 10.82 8.14 12.81
C ASP A 102 9.85 8.87 11.85
N PRO A 103 9.13 8.15 10.97
CA PRO A 103 8.19 8.76 10.02
C PRO A 103 6.84 9.13 10.64
N GLN A 104 6.72 9.24 11.97
CA GLN A 104 5.44 9.51 12.63
C GLN A 104 4.83 10.80 12.07
N PRO A 105 3.55 10.79 11.66
CA PRO A 105 2.91 11.99 11.17
C PRO A 105 2.76 13.01 12.30
N ARG A 106 2.96 14.28 11.96
CA ARG A 106 2.66 15.38 12.87
C ARG A 106 1.15 15.59 12.96
N TYR A 107 0.58 15.42 14.14
CA TYR A 107 -0.85 15.61 14.37
C TYR A 107 -1.23 17.10 14.34
N THR A 108 -2.27 17.43 13.58
CA THR A 108 -2.86 18.78 13.50
C THR A 108 -4.35 18.72 13.78
N GLN A 109 -4.97 19.86 14.12
CA GLN A 109 -6.43 19.91 14.33
C GLN A 109 -7.23 19.58 13.06
N LEU A 110 -6.64 19.77 11.88
CA LEU A 110 -7.25 19.49 10.58
C LEU A 110 -6.94 18.06 10.08
N ASN A 111 -6.10 17.31 10.81
CA ASN A 111 -5.56 16.02 10.42
C ASN A 111 -4.97 16.08 9.00
N ASP A 112 -4.06 17.02 8.76
CA ASP A 112 -3.46 17.25 7.44
C ASP A 112 -2.60 16.05 7.03
N ASN A 113 -1.76 15.56 7.96
CA ASN A 113 -0.80 14.46 7.76
C ASN A 113 -1.42 13.08 7.99
N ARG A 114 -2.50 12.78 7.28
CA ARG A 114 -3.26 11.52 7.42
C ARG A 114 -3.12 10.62 6.20
N HIS A 115 -2.59 11.12 5.10
CA HIS A 115 -2.69 10.51 3.79
C HIS A 115 -1.82 9.25 3.70
N GLY A 116 -0.56 9.31 4.12
CA GLY A 116 0.36 8.18 4.10
C GLY A 116 -0.11 6.99 4.93
N THR A 117 -0.69 7.23 6.11
CA THR A 117 -1.26 6.17 6.96
C THR A 117 -2.48 5.49 6.29
N ARG A 118 -3.31 6.26 5.58
CA ARG A 118 -4.46 5.70 4.83
C ARG A 118 -3.97 4.78 3.73
N CYS A 119 -3.01 5.24 2.93
CA CYS A 119 -2.40 4.47 1.85
C CYS A 119 -1.68 3.21 2.38
N ALA A 120 -0.97 3.31 3.51
CA ALA A 120 -0.35 2.16 4.16
C ALA A 120 -1.37 1.09 4.57
N GLY A 121 -2.55 1.51 5.06
CA GLY A 121 -3.67 0.62 5.38
C GLY A 121 -4.20 -0.13 4.17
N GLU A 122 -4.36 0.55 3.03
CA GLU A 122 -4.80 -0.07 1.78
C GLU A 122 -3.87 -1.19 1.32
N VAL A 123 -2.56 -1.00 1.50
CA VAL A 123 -1.54 -2.00 1.13
C VAL A 123 -1.49 -3.14 2.16
N ALA A 124 -1.33 -2.83 3.44
CA ALA A 124 -0.85 -3.80 4.43
C ALA A 124 -1.51 -3.68 5.82
N ALA A 125 -2.73 -3.15 5.93
CA ALA A 125 -3.54 -3.36 7.14
C ALA A 125 -3.60 -4.86 7.50
N ALA A 126 -3.42 -5.17 8.78
CA ALA A 126 -3.29 -6.54 9.27
C ALA A 126 -4.63 -7.27 9.25
N ALA A 127 -4.64 -8.52 8.76
CA ALA A 127 -5.85 -9.32 8.76
C ALA A 127 -6.11 -10.02 10.10
N ASN A 128 -7.38 -10.25 10.42
CA ASN A 128 -7.89 -11.05 11.51
C ASN A 128 -7.42 -10.56 12.90
N ASN A 129 -7.36 -9.24 13.10
CA ASN A 129 -7.00 -8.63 14.38
C ASN A 129 -8.21 -7.96 15.06
N GLY A 130 -9.37 -7.90 14.39
CA GLY A 130 -10.58 -7.28 14.92
C GLY A 130 -10.57 -5.75 14.88
N VAL A 131 -9.62 -5.16 14.15
CA VAL A 131 -9.47 -3.73 13.95
C VAL A 131 -9.78 -3.43 12.48
N CYS A 132 -10.52 -2.36 12.21
CA CYS A 132 -10.69 -1.83 10.85
C CYS A 132 -11.03 -2.89 9.78
N GLY A 133 -10.35 -2.86 8.63
CA GLY A 133 -10.46 -3.79 7.51
C GLY A 133 -9.17 -4.58 7.33
N VAL A 134 -8.73 -4.76 6.10
CA VAL A 134 -7.54 -5.54 5.75
C VAL A 134 -6.85 -4.96 4.52
N GLY A 135 -5.53 -5.03 4.45
CA GLY A 135 -4.76 -4.61 3.28
C GLY A 135 -4.80 -5.64 2.17
N VAL A 136 -4.59 -5.21 0.92
CA VAL A 136 -4.46 -6.12 -0.25
C VAL A 136 -3.39 -7.19 0.01
N ALA A 137 -2.27 -6.78 0.60
CA ALA A 137 -1.11 -7.58 0.92
C ALA A 137 -0.91 -7.62 2.45
N TYR A 138 -1.91 -8.09 3.20
CA TYR A 138 -1.94 -8.06 4.67
C TYR A 138 -0.85 -8.84 5.43
N ASN A 139 0.04 -9.56 4.76
CA ASN A 139 1.26 -10.16 5.34
C ASN A 139 2.55 -9.56 4.76
N ALA A 140 2.45 -8.53 3.91
CA ALA A 140 3.60 -7.74 3.51
C ALA A 140 4.12 -6.91 4.67
N LYS A 141 5.37 -6.50 4.53
CA LYS A 141 5.99 -5.49 5.37
C LYS A 141 5.71 -4.10 4.80
N ILE A 142 5.43 -3.15 5.68
CA ILE A 142 5.08 -1.77 5.30
C ILE A 142 5.97 -0.79 6.06
N GLY A 143 6.42 0.25 5.37
CA GLY A 143 7.07 1.42 5.95
C GLY A 143 6.49 2.69 5.37
N GLY A 144 7.06 3.82 5.76
CA GLY A 144 6.67 5.12 5.23
C GLY A 144 7.79 6.13 5.30
N VAL A 145 7.85 6.99 4.29
CA VAL A 145 8.78 8.10 4.22
C VAL A 145 8.02 9.39 4.40
N ARG A 146 8.28 10.09 5.50
CA ARG A 146 7.72 11.43 5.76
C ARG A 146 8.55 12.44 4.98
N MET A 147 7.98 12.94 3.88
CA MET A 147 8.65 13.86 2.96
C MET A 147 7.76 15.01 2.46
N LEU A 148 6.43 14.91 2.62
CA LEU A 148 5.46 15.94 2.20
C LEU A 148 5.05 16.94 3.30
N ASP A 149 5.42 16.74 4.56
CA ASP A 149 5.08 17.68 5.66
C ASP A 149 6.17 18.75 5.85
N GLY A 150 6.59 19.36 4.74
CA GLY A 150 7.67 20.34 4.70
C GLY A 150 7.97 20.82 3.27
N GLU A 151 9.08 21.54 3.10
CA GLU A 151 9.54 21.95 1.78
C GLU A 151 10.03 20.75 0.98
N VAL A 152 9.42 20.50 -0.18
CA VAL A 152 9.79 19.42 -1.10
C VAL A 152 10.76 19.98 -2.14
N THR A 153 11.98 19.45 -2.15
CA THR A 153 13.04 19.83 -3.09
C THR A 153 13.53 18.59 -3.85
N ASP A 154 14.26 18.78 -4.96
CA ASP A 154 14.86 17.67 -5.74
C ASP A 154 15.69 16.70 -4.87
N VAL A 155 16.36 17.21 -3.82
CA VAL A 155 17.12 16.37 -2.88
C VAL A 155 16.18 15.54 -2.00
N VAL A 156 15.10 16.12 -1.49
CA VAL A 156 14.10 15.43 -0.65
C VAL A 156 13.47 14.28 -1.43
N GLU A 157 13.09 14.55 -2.68
CA GLU A 157 12.54 13.54 -3.58
C GLU A 157 13.55 12.43 -3.88
N ALA A 158 14.78 12.78 -4.27
CA ALA A 158 15.82 11.81 -4.58
C ALA A 158 16.19 10.91 -3.39
N GLN A 159 16.27 11.48 -2.19
CA GLN A 159 16.51 10.73 -0.96
C GLN A 159 15.35 9.76 -0.66
N SER A 160 14.11 10.22 -0.85
CA SER A 160 12.91 9.39 -0.63
C SER A 160 12.84 8.22 -1.63
N LEU A 161 13.09 8.49 -2.92
CA LEU A 161 13.07 7.51 -4.00
C LEU A 161 14.20 6.47 -3.91
N SER A 162 15.33 6.83 -3.30
CA SER A 162 16.50 5.96 -3.17
C SER A 162 16.60 5.22 -1.84
N LEU A 163 15.68 5.46 -0.90
CA LEU A 163 15.71 4.88 0.45
C LEU A 163 15.78 3.35 0.37
N ASN A 164 16.88 2.79 0.89
CA ASN A 164 17.09 1.35 1.10
C ASN A 164 16.60 0.46 -0.07
N SER A 165 16.96 0.82 -1.31
CA SER A 165 16.49 0.16 -2.54
C SER A 165 16.85 -1.32 -2.70
N GLN A 166 17.77 -1.83 -1.87
CA GLN A 166 18.07 -3.27 -1.80
C GLN A 166 17.11 -4.06 -0.90
N HIS A 167 16.37 -3.36 -0.03
CA HIS A 167 15.44 -3.94 0.92
C HIS A 167 13.98 -3.66 0.55
N ILE A 168 13.66 -2.39 0.23
CA ILE A 168 12.33 -2.00 -0.23
C ILE A 168 12.12 -2.54 -1.64
N HIS A 169 10.98 -3.20 -1.86
CA HIS A 169 10.64 -3.76 -3.15
C HIS A 169 9.81 -2.80 -3.99
N ILE A 170 8.85 -2.13 -3.34
CA ILE A 170 7.83 -1.30 -3.99
C ILE A 170 7.74 0.03 -3.26
N TYR A 171 7.72 1.11 -4.03
CA TYR A 171 7.50 2.48 -3.58
C TYR A 171 6.15 2.95 -4.12
N SER A 172 5.30 3.46 -3.25
CA SER A 172 3.99 4.00 -3.63
C SER A 172 3.98 5.51 -3.38
N ALA A 173 3.62 6.28 -4.40
CA ALA A 173 3.55 7.73 -4.34
C ALA A 173 2.36 8.28 -5.14
N SER A 174 1.88 9.46 -4.75
CA SER A 174 0.79 10.16 -5.44
C SER A 174 1.00 11.67 -5.45
N TRP A 175 2.25 12.11 -5.32
CA TRP A 175 2.65 13.51 -5.42
C TRP A 175 3.21 13.80 -6.82
N GLY A 176 3.26 15.07 -7.18
CA GLY A 176 3.68 15.54 -8.49
C GLY A 176 3.52 17.06 -8.57
N PRO A 177 3.53 17.64 -9.78
CA PRO A 177 3.20 19.04 -10.00
C PRO A 177 1.77 19.37 -9.52
N GLU A 178 1.42 20.65 -9.50
CA GLU A 178 0.06 21.06 -9.17
C GLU A 178 -0.91 20.63 -10.29
N ASP A 179 -1.98 19.93 -9.92
CA ASP A 179 -3.03 19.42 -10.82
C ASP A 179 -4.01 20.54 -11.29
N ASP A 180 -3.47 21.66 -11.77
CA ASP A 180 -4.20 22.89 -12.09
C ASP A 180 -4.57 23.05 -13.58
N GLY A 181 -4.23 22.04 -14.40
CA GLY A 181 -4.46 22.04 -15.85
C GLY A 181 -3.55 22.98 -16.65
N LYS A 182 -2.51 23.54 -16.02
CA LYS A 182 -1.62 24.54 -16.63
C LYS A 182 -0.15 24.26 -16.37
N THR A 183 0.17 23.49 -15.34
CA THR A 183 1.53 23.16 -14.95
C THR A 183 2.10 22.06 -15.84
N VAL A 184 3.36 22.23 -16.24
CA VAL A 184 4.14 21.19 -16.91
C VAL A 184 5.47 21.11 -16.19
N ASP A 185 5.65 20.06 -15.40
CA ASP A 185 6.85 19.87 -14.59
C ASP A 185 7.09 18.38 -14.33
N GLY A 186 8.18 18.03 -13.68
CA GLY A 186 8.51 16.65 -13.35
C GLY A 186 9.81 16.54 -12.56
N PRO A 187 10.34 15.32 -12.39
CA PRO A 187 11.52 15.12 -11.56
C PRO A 187 12.70 15.92 -12.10
N ALA A 188 13.35 16.66 -11.19
CA ALA A 188 14.59 17.35 -11.48
C ALA A 188 15.76 16.35 -11.55
N LYS A 189 17.01 16.84 -11.50
CA LYS A 189 18.17 16.03 -11.86
C LYS A 189 18.35 14.85 -10.90
N LEU A 190 18.29 15.11 -9.60
CA LEU A 190 18.57 14.09 -8.59
C LEU A 190 17.43 13.06 -8.53
N ALA A 191 16.17 13.49 -8.61
CA ALA A 191 15.03 12.58 -8.66
C ALA A 191 15.08 11.67 -9.91
N LYS A 192 15.46 12.21 -11.08
CA LYS A 192 15.68 11.40 -12.31
C LYS A 192 16.80 10.37 -12.13
N GLU A 193 17.92 10.77 -11.51
CA GLU A 193 19.03 9.86 -11.21
C GLU A 193 18.60 8.78 -10.21
N ALA A 194 17.81 9.13 -9.20
CA ALA A 194 17.28 8.18 -8.21
C ALA A 194 16.31 7.16 -8.84
N PHE A 195 15.43 7.58 -9.75
CA PHE A 195 14.60 6.65 -10.52
C PHE A 195 15.45 5.69 -11.35
N LEU A 196 16.39 6.22 -12.13
CA LEU A 196 17.27 5.40 -12.97
C LEU A 196 18.04 4.38 -12.14
N GLN A 197 18.68 4.83 -11.06
CA GLN A 197 19.42 3.95 -10.15
C GLN A 197 18.50 2.92 -9.50
N GLY A 198 17.30 3.33 -9.06
CA GLY A 198 16.31 2.44 -8.47
C GLY A 198 15.95 1.30 -9.42
N VAL A 199 15.62 1.59 -10.68
CA VAL A 199 15.22 0.55 -11.65
C VAL A 199 16.40 -0.28 -12.18
N THR A 200 17.64 0.20 -12.12
CA THR A 200 18.82 -0.55 -12.60
C THR A 200 19.50 -1.36 -11.51
N GLU A 201 19.59 -0.84 -10.29
CA GLU A 201 20.39 -1.42 -9.20
C GLU A 201 19.51 -1.94 -8.05
N GLY A 202 18.31 -1.39 -7.86
CA GLY A 202 17.40 -1.78 -6.79
C GLY A 202 17.07 -3.27 -6.80
N ARG A 203 16.77 -3.83 -5.62
CA ARG A 203 16.42 -5.24 -5.41
C ARG A 203 17.44 -6.22 -6.03
N GLY A 204 18.72 -5.96 -5.81
CA GLY A 204 19.82 -6.78 -6.35
C GLY A 204 19.93 -6.74 -7.87
N GLY A 205 19.57 -5.60 -8.49
CA GLY A 205 19.57 -5.42 -9.94
C GLY A 205 18.30 -5.88 -10.68
N LEU A 206 17.24 -6.27 -9.94
CA LEU A 206 15.93 -6.56 -10.54
C LEU A 206 15.12 -5.29 -10.84
N GLY A 207 15.48 -4.18 -10.21
CA GLY A 207 14.82 -2.88 -10.32
C GLY A 207 13.72 -2.66 -9.29
N SER A 208 13.82 -1.56 -8.55
CA SER A 208 12.75 -1.01 -7.71
C SER A 208 11.47 -0.81 -8.51
N ILE A 209 10.33 -1.08 -7.89
CA ILE A 209 9.01 -0.86 -8.51
C ILE A 209 8.44 0.43 -7.95
N PHE A 210 8.29 1.45 -8.80
CA PHE A 210 7.64 2.71 -8.43
C PHE A 210 6.21 2.69 -8.94
N VAL A 211 5.22 2.78 -8.05
CA VAL A 211 3.80 2.89 -8.39
C VAL A 211 3.36 4.32 -8.16
N TRP A 212 2.68 4.91 -9.15
CA TRP A 212 2.32 6.32 -9.13
C TRP A 212 0.83 6.53 -9.41
N ALA A 213 0.18 7.42 -8.66
CA ALA A 213 -1.17 7.88 -9.01
C ALA A 213 -1.11 8.81 -10.23
N SER A 214 -2.10 8.74 -11.12
CA SER A 214 -2.10 9.52 -12.36
C SER A 214 -2.52 11.00 -12.23
N GLY A 215 -2.81 11.50 -11.02
CA GLY A 215 -3.27 12.88 -10.80
C GLY A 215 -4.78 13.03 -10.55
N ASN A 216 -5.17 14.19 -10.01
CA ASN A 216 -6.53 14.54 -9.58
C ASN A 216 -7.11 15.80 -10.27
N GLY A 217 -6.47 16.29 -11.34
CA GLY A 217 -6.79 17.53 -12.06
C GLY A 217 -7.93 17.44 -13.08
N GLY A 218 -8.73 16.37 -13.07
CA GLY A 218 -9.80 16.16 -14.05
C GLY A 218 -10.82 17.32 -14.16
N ARG A 219 -11.11 18.02 -13.05
CA ARG A 219 -11.97 19.22 -13.06
C ARG A 219 -11.35 20.42 -13.77
N GLU A 220 -10.04 20.57 -13.64
CA GLU A 220 -9.26 21.64 -14.26
C GLU A 220 -8.90 21.32 -15.72
N ARG A 221 -9.33 20.14 -16.20
CA ARG A 221 -9.05 19.59 -17.54
C ARG A 221 -7.56 19.33 -17.74
N ASP A 222 -6.90 18.88 -16.69
CA ASP A 222 -5.50 18.50 -16.75
C ASP A 222 -5.28 17.22 -17.58
N SER A 223 -4.03 17.01 -17.97
CA SER A 223 -3.56 15.94 -18.83
C SER A 223 -2.27 15.38 -18.25
N CYS A 224 -2.34 14.21 -17.63
CA CYS A 224 -1.24 13.60 -16.89
C CYS A 224 0.06 13.31 -17.69
N ASN A 225 0.10 13.53 -19.00
CA ASN A 225 1.37 13.60 -19.74
C ASN A 225 2.21 14.85 -19.38
N CYS A 226 1.59 15.88 -18.77
CA CYS A 226 2.23 17.10 -18.29
C CYS A 226 2.94 16.92 -16.93
N ASP A 227 2.60 15.86 -16.20
CA ASP A 227 3.31 15.42 -15.01
C ASP A 227 4.41 14.43 -15.40
N GLY A 228 5.67 14.85 -15.26
CA GLY A 228 6.84 14.04 -15.58
C GLY A 228 7.13 12.89 -14.62
N TYR A 229 6.50 12.83 -13.44
CA TYR A 229 6.58 11.66 -12.56
C TYR A 229 5.71 10.55 -13.12
N THR A 230 4.41 10.80 -13.32
CA THR A 230 3.48 9.79 -13.87
C THR A 230 3.73 9.48 -15.36
N ASN A 231 4.31 10.41 -16.13
CA ASN A 231 4.70 10.18 -17.53
C ASN A 231 6.06 9.46 -17.67
N SER A 232 6.74 9.15 -16.56
CA SER A 232 8.02 8.44 -16.59
C SER A 232 7.87 6.98 -17.01
N ILE A 233 8.82 6.47 -17.78
CA ILE A 233 8.90 5.02 -18.08
C ILE A 233 9.31 4.18 -16.86
N TYR A 234 9.79 4.82 -15.80
CA TYR A 234 10.22 4.16 -14.56
C TYR A 234 9.10 3.98 -13.54
N THR A 235 7.93 4.59 -13.79
CA THR A 235 6.77 4.51 -12.92
C THR A 235 5.66 3.65 -13.54
N LEU A 236 5.02 2.84 -12.70
CA LEU A 236 3.79 2.15 -13.04
C LEU A 236 2.60 3.03 -12.65
N SER A 237 2.13 3.81 -13.61
CA SER A 237 1.11 4.83 -13.39
C SER A 237 -0.31 4.24 -13.40
N ILE A 238 -1.08 4.55 -12.36
CA ILE A 238 -2.40 3.97 -12.05
C ILE A 238 -3.45 5.09 -11.94
N SER A 239 -4.53 4.96 -12.72
CA SER A 239 -5.71 5.82 -12.61
C SER A 239 -6.81 5.19 -11.75
N SER A 240 -7.93 5.90 -11.62
CA SER A 240 -9.07 5.47 -10.82
C SER A 240 -10.30 5.14 -11.66
N THR A 241 -11.07 4.15 -11.22
CA THR A 241 -12.45 3.92 -11.64
C THR A 241 -13.39 3.95 -10.43
N THR A 242 -14.60 4.42 -10.65
CA THR A 242 -15.65 4.50 -9.62
C THR A 242 -16.25 3.12 -9.33
N GLN A 243 -17.07 3.02 -8.28
CA GLN A 243 -17.77 1.78 -7.94
C GLN A 243 -18.62 1.25 -9.10
N TYR A 244 -19.23 2.14 -9.88
CA TYR A 244 -20.05 1.76 -11.03
C TYR A 244 -19.26 1.64 -12.34
N GLY A 245 -17.91 1.67 -12.29
CA GLY A 245 -17.06 1.50 -13.47
C GLY A 245 -16.96 2.73 -14.38
N ASN A 246 -17.38 3.90 -13.90
CA ASN A 246 -17.24 5.16 -14.62
C ASN A 246 -15.88 5.82 -14.32
N VAL A 247 -15.46 6.74 -15.20
CA VAL A 247 -14.33 7.63 -14.96
C VAL A 247 -14.71 8.66 -13.89
N PRO A 248 -13.99 8.73 -12.75
CA PRO A 248 -14.29 9.70 -11.70
C PRO A 248 -13.98 11.13 -12.13
N TRP A 249 -14.65 12.10 -11.50
CA TRP A 249 -14.55 13.52 -11.85
C TRP A 249 -13.15 14.14 -11.70
N TYR A 250 -12.29 13.52 -10.90
CA TYR A 250 -10.91 13.96 -10.65
C TYR A 250 -9.90 13.27 -11.57
N SER A 251 -10.27 12.19 -12.28
CA SER A 251 -9.31 11.44 -13.09
C SER A 251 -8.76 12.29 -14.23
N GLU A 252 -7.44 12.22 -14.40
CA GLU A 252 -6.76 12.74 -15.58
C GLU A 252 -6.60 11.64 -16.63
N ALA A 253 -6.63 12.04 -17.91
CA ALA A 253 -6.46 11.13 -19.02
C ALA A 253 -5.14 11.42 -19.74
N CYS A 254 -4.35 10.38 -19.99
CA CYS A 254 -3.11 10.49 -20.75
C CYS A 254 -2.68 9.13 -21.31
N SER A 255 -1.69 9.14 -22.21
CA SER A 255 -1.16 7.93 -22.85
C SER A 255 -0.18 7.14 -21.99
N SER A 256 0.34 7.73 -20.91
CA SER A 256 1.33 7.10 -20.03
C SER A 256 0.72 6.18 -18.97
N THR A 257 -0.57 6.36 -18.64
CA THR A 257 -1.28 5.50 -17.68
C THR A 257 -1.30 4.05 -18.14
N LEU A 258 -0.95 3.12 -17.26
CA LEU A 258 -0.87 1.70 -17.57
C LEU A 258 -2.14 0.93 -17.20
N ALA A 259 -2.76 1.25 -16.06
CA ALA A 259 -3.88 0.49 -15.53
C ALA A 259 -4.77 1.36 -14.61
N THR A 260 -5.77 0.73 -14.01
CA THR A 260 -6.77 1.40 -13.19
C THR A 260 -7.15 0.53 -12.00
N THR A 261 -7.38 1.16 -10.85
CA THR A 261 -7.96 0.51 -9.66
C THR A 261 -9.19 1.27 -9.18
N TYR A 262 -9.97 0.66 -8.29
CA TYR A 262 -11.13 1.33 -7.71
C TYR A 262 -10.72 2.46 -6.76
N SER A 263 -11.50 3.54 -6.76
CA SER A 263 -11.40 4.64 -5.80
C SER A 263 -12.78 5.30 -5.60
N SER A 264 -12.82 6.53 -5.11
CA SER A 264 -14.06 7.27 -4.85
C SER A 264 -14.76 7.74 -6.12
N GLY A 265 -16.06 8.00 -6.03
CA GLY A 265 -16.89 8.52 -7.11
C GLY A 265 -17.89 9.57 -6.63
N ASN A 266 -19.12 9.49 -7.11
CA ASN A 266 -20.21 10.37 -6.66
C ASN A 266 -20.66 10.03 -5.24
N LEU A 267 -21.50 10.89 -4.62
CA LEU A 267 -22.01 10.70 -3.25
C LEU A 267 -22.78 9.39 -3.03
N ASN A 268 -23.32 8.80 -4.10
CA ASN A 268 -24.07 7.54 -4.05
C ASN A 268 -23.18 6.30 -4.27
N GLU A 269 -21.87 6.49 -4.41
CA GLU A 269 -20.89 5.44 -4.59
C GLU A 269 -20.07 5.28 -3.31
N LYS A 270 -19.73 4.02 -3.00
CA LYS A 270 -18.86 3.70 -1.88
C LYS A 270 -17.47 4.28 -2.11
N GLN A 271 -16.77 4.59 -1.03
CA GLN A 271 -15.38 5.05 -1.05
C GLN A 271 -14.44 3.94 -0.59
N ILE A 272 -13.14 4.24 -0.56
CA ILE A 272 -12.15 3.38 0.06
C ILE A 272 -12.32 3.45 1.58
N VAL A 273 -12.45 2.28 2.22
CA VAL A 273 -12.37 2.15 3.68
C VAL A 273 -10.93 2.40 4.10
N ARG A 274 -10.70 3.32 5.04
CA ARG A 274 -9.36 3.80 5.40
C ARG A 274 -9.10 3.71 6.90
N SER A 275 -7.86 3.38 7.26
CA SER A 275 -7.30 3.57 8.60
C SER A 275 -7.18 5.06 8.90
N TYR A 276 -7.41 5.49 10.15
CA TYR A 276 -7.44 6.90 10.52
C TYR A 276 -6.38 7.23 11.57
N VAL A 277 -5.76 8.40 11.40
CA VAL A 277 -4.78 9.01 12.31
C VAL A 277 -5.53 9.96 13.22
N GLN A 278 -5.67 9.64 14.51
CA GLN A 278 -6.19 10.59 15.50
C GLN A 278 -5.60 10.28 16.88
N THR A 279 -5.18 11.34 17.58
CA THR A 279 -4.38 11.33 18.81
C THR A 279 -4.92 10.50 19.98
N ASP A 280 -6.14 9.95 19.93
CA ASP A 280 -6.71 9.13 21.02
C ASP A 280 -7.86 8.17 20.58
N LEU A 281 -8.14 8.02 19.28
CA LEU A 281 -9.26 7.22 18.76
C LEU A 281 -8.90 6.55 17.44
N HIS A 282 -8.45 5.30 17.51
CA HIS A 282 -8.29 4.43 16.33
C HIS A 282 -9.67 4.07 15.80
N THR A 283 -10.20 4.88 14.89
CA THR A 283 -11.49 4.66 14.24
C THR A 283 -11.31 4.46 12.75
N CYS A 284 -12.13 3.60 12.15
CA CYS A 284 -12.13 3.41 10.69
C CYS A 284 -13.45 3.86 10.10
N LEU A 285 -13.36 4.68 9.07
CA LEU A 285 -14.48 5.22 8.33
C LEU A 285 -14.52 4.58 6.94
N ALA A 286 -15.75 4.33 6.47
CA ALA A 286 -16.08 3.79 5.16
C ALA A 286 -16.83 4.86 4.36
#